data_AF-A0AAW5N2V1-F1
#
_entry.id   AF-A0AAW5N2V1-F1
#
_cell.length_a   1.000
_cell.length_b   1.000
_cell.length_c   1.000
_cell.angle_alpha   90.00
_cell.angle_beta   90.00
_cell.angle_gamma   90.00
#
_symmetry.space_group_name_H-M   'P 1'
#
loop_
_entity.id
_entity.type
_entity.pdbx_description
1 polymer ?
#
loop_
_entity_poly.entity_id
_entity_poly.type
_entity_poly.pdbx_seq_one_letter_code
_entity_poly.pdbx_strand_id
1 'polypeptide(L)' 'PAILSAIMLVVIVYAILGVNDQGIDGTPISAKAVGITLFGPYVLAVELASMLLLAGLVVAFHVGREERAGEVLSNRKDD' A
#
# COMPACT_ATOMS: atom_id res chain seq x y z
N PRO A 1 19.72 12.38 -12.36
CA PRO A 1 18.34 12.12 -12.82
C PRO A 1 18.18 12.16 -14.35
N ALA A 2 18.59 13.26 -15.01
CA ALA A 2 18.35 13.49 -16.45
C ALA A 2 18.88 12.36 -17.37
N ILE A 3 20.08 11.85 -17.09
CA ILE A 3 20.70 10.77 -17.91
C ILE A 3 19.87 9.49 -17.82
N LEU A 4 19.49 9.07 -16.60
CA LEU A 4 18.67 7.87 -16.40
C LEU A 4 17.28 8.02 -17.04
N SER A 5 16.69 9.21 -16.94
CA SER A 5 15.42 9.53 -17.60
C SER A 5 15.53 9.51 -19.13
N ALA A 6 16.62 10.03 -19.70
CA ALA A 6 16.86 9.99 -21.16
C ALA A 6 17.06 8.55 -21.65
N ILE A 7 17.78 7.72 -20.90
CA ILE A 7 17.92 6.29 -21.19
C ILE A 7 16.55 5.59 -21.15
N MET A 8 15.73 5.85 -20.13
CA MET A 8 14.38 5.32 -20.03
C MET A 8 13.49 5.77 -21.20
N LEU A 9 13.59 7.03 -21.62
CA LEU A 9 12.86 7.54 -22.77
C LEU A 9 13.21 6.78 -24.04
N VAL A 10 14.51 6.54 -24.30
CA VAL A 10 14.96 5.75 -25.45
C VAL A 10 14.42 4.32 -25.40
N VAL A 11 14.44 3.68 -24.23
CA VAL A 11 13.91 2.32 -24.04
C VAL A 11 12.40 2.26 -24.33
N ILE A 12 11.63 3.23 -23.83
CA ILE A 12 10.19 3.30 -24.05
C ILE A 12 9.87 3.53 -25.54
N VAL A 13 10.56 4.47 -26.18
CA VAL A 13 10.35 4.74 -27.62
C VAL A 13 10.67 3.50 -28.45
N TYR A 14 11.78 2.83 -28.16
CA TYR A 14 12.15 1.58 -28.85
C TYR A 14 11.12 0.47 -28.61
N ALA A 15 10.65 0.30 -27.36
CA ALA A 15 9.65 -0.71 -27.03
C ALA A 15 8.34 -0.48 -27.80
N ILE A 16 7.84 0.76 -27.85
CA ILE A 16 6.59 1.11 -28.56
C ILE A 16 6.73 0.85 -30.06
N LEU A 17 7.83 1.29 -30.67
CA LEU A 17 8.05 1.13 -32.11
C LEU A 17 8.36 -0.32 -32.51
N GLY A 18 8.88 -1.13 -31.58
CA GLY A 18 9.19 -2.54 -31.77
C GLY A 18 8.03 -3.49 -31.49
N VAL A 19 6.91 -3.02 -30.92
CA VAL A 19 5.71 -3.84 -30.74
C VAL A 19 5.06 -4.05 -32.12
N ASN A 20 5.41 -5.17 -32.75
CA ASN A 20 4.63 -5.72 -33.85
C ASN A 20 3.28 -6.22 -33.31
N ASP A 21 2.24 -6.25 -34.13
CA ASP A 21 0.81 -6.54 -33.83
C ASP A 21 0.56 -7.99 -33.32
N GLN A 22 1.37 -8.40 -32.34
CA GLN A 22 1.23 -9.60 -31.56
C GLN A 22 0.14 -9.26 -30.55
N GLY A 23 -1.11 -9.54 -30.94
CA GLY A 23 -2.28 -9.29 -30.10
C GLY A 23 -1.98 -9.68 -28.65
N ILE A 24 -2.45 -8.86 -27.71
CA ILE A 24 -2.29 -9.13 -26.28
C ILE A 24 -2.82 -10.54 -26.05
N ASP A 25 -1.92 -11.50 -25.82
CA ASP A 25 -2.31 -12.86 -25.46
C ASP A 25 -2.89 -12.73 -24.06
N GLY A 26 -4.20 -12.50 -24.03
CA GLY A 26 -4.96 -12.04 -22.89
C GLY A 26 -5.16 -13.15 -21.88
N THR A 27 -4.09 -13.83 -21.50
CA THR A 27 -4.06 -14.78 -20.40
C THR A 27 -4.40 -14.01 -19.13
N PRO A 28 -5.66 -14.11 -18.64
CA PRO A 28 -6.09 -13.27 -17.55
C PRO A 28 -5.34 -13.70 -16.30
N ILE A 29 -4.66 -12.74 -15.66
CA ILE A 29 -4.02 -12.99 -14.37
C ILE A 29 -5.14 -13.18 -13.34
N SER A 30 -5.41 -14.44 -12.99
CA SER A 30 -6.45 -14.76 -12.01
C SER A 30 -6.05 -14.31 -10.60
N ALA A 31 -7.04 -13.94 -9.78
CA ALA A 31 -6.80 -13.64 -8.37
C ALA A 31 -6.11 -14.81 -7.63
N LYS A 32 -6.37 -16.05 -8.04
CA LYS A 32 -5.69 -17.24 -7.52
C LYS A 32 -4.18 -17.23 -7.81
N ALA A 33 -3.78 -16.85 -9.03
CA ALA A 33 -2.37 -16.76 -9.39
C ALA A 33 -1.65 -15.71 -8.54
N VAL A 34 -2.26 -14.53 -8.36
CA VAL A 34 -1.73 -13.47 -7.51
C VAL A 34 -1.65 -13.92 -6.05
N GLY A 35 -2.69 -14.58 -5.55
CA GLY A 35 -2.74 -15.10 -4.18
C GLY A 35 -1.63 -16.11 -3.88
N ILE A 36 -1.31 -17.01 -4.81
CA ILE A 36 -0.20 -17.96 -4.66
C ILE A 36 1.12 -17.21 -4.48
N THR A 37 1.35 -16.15 -5.25
CA THR A 37 2.61 -15.39 -5.16
C THR A 37 2.65 -14.51 -3.90
N LEU A 38 1.53 -13.86 -3.55
CA LEU A 38 1.42 -13.02 -2.35
C LEU A 38 1.61 -13.81 -1.06
N PHE A 39 1.06 -15.02 -0.95
CA PHE A 39 1.19 -15.87 0.24
C PHE A 39 2.30 -16.92 0.15
N GLY A 40 3.09 -16.92 -0.93
CA GLY A 40 4.29 -17.74 -1.10
C GLY A 40 5.56 -16.90 -0.94
N PRO A 41 6.26 -16.54 -2.03
CA PRO A 41 7.51 -15.76 -1.97
C PRO A 41 7.36 -14.38 -1.32
N TYR A 42 6.16 -13.78 -1.37
CA TYR A 42 5.91 -12.44 -0.81
C TYR A 42 5.17 -12.44 0.53
N VAL A 43 5.12 -13.58 1.23
CA VAL A 43 4.36 -13.71 2.49
C VAL A 43 4.78 -12.66 3.52
N LEU A 44 6.08 -12.37 3.61
CA LEU A 44 6.62 -11.37 4.54
C LEU A 44 6.12 -9.95 4.22
N ALA A 45 5.97 -9.61 2.94
CA ALA A 45 5.48 -8.30 2.53
C ALA A 45 3.99 -8.11 2.91
N VAL A 46 3.18 -9.16 2.76
CA VAL A 46 1.77 -9.16 3.18
C VAL A 46 1.66 -9.02 4.69
N GLU A 47 2.51 -9.69 5.45
CA GLU A 47 2.53 -9.63 6.90
C GLU A 47 2.98 -8.26 7.42
N LEU A 48 3.98 -7.64 6.79
CA LEU A 48 4.37 -6.27 7.12
C LEU A 48 3.28 -5.26 6.75
N ALA A 49 2.60 -5.44 5.62
CA ALA A 49 1.48 -4.59 5.24
C ALA A 49 0.32 -4.69 6.25
N SER A 50 0.00 -5.90 6.75
CA SER A 50 -1.06 -6.07 7.75
C SER A 50 -0.70 -5.43 9.10
N MET A 51 0.53 -5.61 9.58
CA MET A 51 1.04 -4.95 10.79
C MET A 51 1.05 -3.42 10.63
N LEU A 52 1.44 -2.92 9.45
CA LEU A 52 1.44 -1.48 9.16
C LEU A 52 0.02 -0.90 9.14
N LEU A 53 -0.94 -1.61 8.54
CA LEU A 53 -2.34 -1.22 8.54
C LEU A 53 -2.93 -1.23 9.95
N LEU A 54 -2.61 -2.25 10.76
CA LEU A 54 -3.00 -2.31 12.17
C LEU A 54 -2.42 -1.12 12.96
N ALA A 55 -1.12 -0.84 12.78
CA ALA A 55 -0.47 0.31 13.41
C ALA A 55 -1.14 1.63 12.99
N GLY A 56 -1.42 1.80 11.70
CA GLY A 56 -2.13 2.96 11.17
C GLY A 56 -3.52 3.14 11.78
N LEU A 57 -4.27 2.04 11.94
CA LEU A 57 -5.57 2.06 12.59
C LEU A 57 -5.47 2.48 14.06
N VAL A 58 -4.51 1.93 14.81
CA VAL A 58 -4.26 2.29 16.21
C VAL A 58 -3.88 3.77 16.35
N VAL A 59 -3.00 4.28 15.48
CA VAL A 59 -2.60 5.69 15.46
C VAL A 59 -3.79 6.59 15.16
N ALA A 60 -4.60 6.25 14.14
CA ALA A 60 -5.80 7.01 13.81
C ALA A 60 -6.81 7.04 14.97
N PHE A 61 -7.00 5.91 15.66
CA PHE A 61 -7.86 5.84 16.84
C PHE A 61 -7.32 6.69 18.00
N HIS A 62 -6.02 6.64 18.25
CA HIS A 62 -5.41 7.42 19.34
C HIS A 62 -5.49 8.92 19.09
N VAL A 63 -5.24 9.37 17.85
CA VAL A 63 -5.29 10.78 17.45
C VAL A 63 -6.73 11.29 17.38
N GLY A 64 -7.66 10.47 16.88
CA GLY A 64 -9.07 10.83 16.76
C GLY A 64 -9.85 10.81 18.08
N ARG A 65 -9.23 10.32 19.17
CA ARG A 65 -9.85 10.29 20.49
C ARG A 65 -9.62 11.63 21.17
N GLU A 66 -10.66 12.46 21.24
CA GLU A 66 -10.66 13.59 22.17
C GLU A 66 -10.53 13.08 23.61
N GLU A 67 -9.53 13.59 24.33
CA GLU A 67 -9.41 13.40 25.77
C GLU A 67 -10.58 14.15 26.44
N ARG A 68 -11.69 13.47 26.71
CA ARG A 68 -12.66 13.92 27.73
C ARG A 68 -12.04 13.78 29.12
N ALA A 69 -10.91 14.44 29.35
CA ALA A 69 -10.24 14.50 30.65
C ALA A 69 -10.97 15.43 31.65
N GLY A 70 -12.04 16.11 31.21
CA GLY A 70 -12.77 17.09 32.01
C GLY A 70 -13.88 16.56 32.92
N GLU A 71 -14.34 15.32 32.76
CA GLU A 71 -15.52 14.83 33.50
C GLU A 71 -15.18 14.26 34.89
N VAL A 72 -13.92 13.88 35.15
CA VAL A 72 -13.53 13.18 36.38
C VAL A 72 -13.07 14.11 37.52
N LEU A 73 -12.88 15.40 37.25
CA LEU A 73 -12.44 16.39 38.26
C LEU A 73 -13.58 17.23 38.85
N SER A 74 -14.80 17.17 38.29
CA SER A 74 -15.94 17.93 38.81
C SER A 74 -16.64 17.26 40.01
N ASN A 75 -16.30 16.03 40.37
CA ASN A 75 -16.95 15.29 41.48
C ASN A 75 -16.17 15.34 42.81
N ARG A 76 -15.26 16.30 42.99
CA ARG A 76 -14.49 16.49 44.24
C ARG A 76 -14.64 17.89 44.85
N LYS A 77 -15.66 18.65 44.45
CA LYS A 77 -15.85 20.02 44.95
C LYS A 77 -17.02 20.20 45.90
N ASP A 78 -17.59 19.10 46.42
CA ASP A 78 -18.74 19.10 47.32
C ASP A 78 -18.55 18.29 48.62
N ASP A 79 -17.31 17.97 49.02
CA ASP A 79 -17.00 17.46 50.38
C ASP A 79 -16.37 18.55 51.26
#